data_AF-A0A5C6XWN1-F1
#
_entry.id   AF-A0A5C6XWN1-F1
#
_cell.length_a   1.000
_cell.length_b   1.000
_cell.length_c   1.000
_cell.angle_alpha   90.00
_cell.angle_beta   90.00
_cell.angle_gamma   90.00
#
_symmetry.space_group_name_H-M   'P 1'
#
loop_
_entity.id
_entity.type
_entity.pdbx_description
1 polymer ?
#
loop_
_entity_poly.entity_id
_entity_poly.type
_entity_poly.pdbx_seq_one_letter_code
_entity_poly.pdbx_strand_id
1 'polypeptide(L)'
;MKYAEFNIESNKIEFLNSAFGIESVLLNGKMISKKFSFSGIKHIIKLNSDNLTLESKYQQFNKREIKLELKKNGKLLEKQIVQADKKQRIYWMLIGTAFGIGAYELLNFLFENVNL
;
A
#
# COMPACT_ATOMS: atom_id res chain seq x y z
N MET A 1 1.25 -8.97 1.68
CA MET A 1 2.41 -9.64 1.06
C MET A 1 3.65 -8.84 1.33
N LYS A 2 4.82 -9.48 1.48
CA LYS A 2 6.10 -8.79 1.60
C LYS A 2 6.54 -8.30 0.23
N TYR A 3 6.97 -7.04 0.16
CA TYR A 3 7.40 -6.40 -1.08
C TYR A 3 8.88 -6.03 -1.06
N ALA A 4 9.39 -5.57 0.09
CA ALA A 4 10.79 -5.19 0.22
C ALA A 4 11.34 -5.48 1.61
N GLU A 5 12.65 -5.57 1.69
CA GLU A 5 13.43 -5.68 2.91
C GLU A 5 14.60 -4.71 2.83
N PHE A 6 14.85 -4.01 3.93
CA PHE A 6 16.01 -3.14 4.12
C PHE A 6 16.75 -3.62 5.37
N ASN A 7 18.04 -3.88 5.22
CA ASN A 7 18.91 -4.27 6.33
C ASN A 7 19.79 -3.07 6.68
N ILE A 8 19.52 -2.45 7.82
CA ILE A 8 20.30 -1.32 8.34
C ILE A 8 20.91 -1.74 9.67
N GLU A 9 22.25 -1.70 9.73
CA GLU A 9 23.01 -2.11 10.91
C GLU A 9 22.68 -3.56 11.27
N SER A 10 22.14 -3.81 12.47
CA SER A 10 21.65 -5.10 12.94
C SER A 10 20.12 -5.24 12.87
N ASN A 11 19.44 -4.30 12.21
CA ASN A 11 17.99 -4.24 12.16
C ASN A 11 17.45 -4.50 10.76
N LYS A 12 16.39 -5.29 10.71
CA LYS A 12 15.65 -5.63 9.50
C LYS A 12 14.35 -4.85 9.45
N ILE A 13 14.14 -4.09 8.38
CA ILE A 13 12.91 -3.36 8.11
C ILE A 13 12.21 -4.03 6.93
N GLU A 14 10.97 -4.45 7.12
CA GLU A 14 10.19 -5.13 6.07
C GLU A 14 9.01 -4.27 5.69
N PHE A 15 8.83 -4.07 4.38
CA PHE A 15 7.68 -3.39 3.81
C PHE A 15 6.71 -4.41 3.23
N LEU A 16 5.46 -4.31 3.65
CA LEU A 16 4.38 -5.15 3.18
C LEU A 16 3.25 -4.27 2.64
N ASN A 17 2.54 -4.80 1.65
CA ASN A 17 1.32 -4.21 1.15
C ASN A 17 0.25 -5.31 0.98
N SER A 18 -1.00 -4.97 1.27
CA SER A 18 -2.16 -5.84 1.07
C SER A 18 -2.86 -5.53 -0.25
N ALA A 19 -3.65 -6.47 -0.77
CA ALA A 19 -4.45 -6.23 -1.99
C ALA A 19 -5.39 -5.02 -1.88
N PHE A 20 -5.76 -4.65 -0.65
CA PHE A 20 -6.61 -3.50 -0.35
C PHE A 20 -5.81 -2.20 -0.12
N GLY A 21 -4.52 -2.12 -0.50
CA GLY A 21 -3.73 -0.89 -0.35
C GLY A 21 -3.28 -0.59 1.09
N ILE A 22 -3.49 -1.51 2.04
CA ILE A 22 -2.93 -1.38 3.39
C ILE A 22 -1.43 -1.67 3.34
N GLU A 23 -0.63 -0.65 3.61
CA GLU A 23 0.82 -0.72 3.79
C GLU A 23 1.14 -1.00 5.25
N SER A 24 2.12 -1.87 5.48
CA SER A 24 2.60 -2.22 6.82
C SER A 24 4.12 -2.26 6.83
N VAL A 25 4.69 -1.78 7.94
CA VAL A 25 6.13 -1.80 8.18
C VAL A 25 6.42 -2.60 9.43
N LEU A 26 7.33 -3.56 9.30
CA LEU A 26 7.83 -4.37 10.40
C LEU A 26 9.28 -3.99 10.68
N LEU A 27 9.64 -3.90 11.95
CA LEU A 27 11.01 -3.76 12.44
C LEU A 27 11.34 -5.03 13.21
N ASN A 28 12.34 -5.79 12.74
CA ASN A 28 12.74 -7.09 13.28
C ASN A 28 11.54 -8.04 13.47
N GLY A 29 10.62 -8.07 12.49
CA GLY A 29 9.40 -8.87 12.53
C GLY A 29 8.24 -8.27 13.33
N LYS A 30 8.46 -7.22 14.13
CA LYS A 30 7.38 -6.54 14.89
C LYS A 30 6.75 -5.43 14.06
N MET A 31 5.43 -5.44 13.91
CA MET A 31 4.72 -4.38 13.20
C MET A 31 4.79 -3.05 13.96
N ILE A 32 5.32 -2.01 13.30
CA ILE A 32 5.49 -0.67 13.86
C ILE A 32 4.62 0.38 13.17
N SER A 33 4.12 0.08 11.97
CA SER A 33 3.25 0.97 11.22
C SER A 33 2.30 0.19 10.35
N LYS A 34 1.04 0.65 10.26
CA LYS A 34 0.01 0.11 9.39
C LYS A 34 -0.89 1.24 8.93
N LYS A 35 -0.98 1.50 7.63
CA LYS A 35 -1.77 2.60 7.07
C LYS A 35 -2.35 2.22 5.72
N PHE A 36 -3.53 2.72 5.40
CA PHE A 36 -4.08 2.63 4.04
C PHE A 36 -3.42 3.68 3.15
N SER A 37 -3.17 3.31 1.89
CA SER A 37 -2.50 4.15 0.91
C SER A 37 -2.90 3.74 -0.50
N PHE A 38 -3.28 4.72 -1.31
CA PHE A 38 -3.62 4.52 -2.72
C PHE A 38 -2.45 4.88 -3.63
N SER A 39 -1.80 6.02 -3.39
CA SER A 39 -0.70 6.58 -4.20
C SER A 39 0.67 6.49 -3.54
N GLY A 40 0.73 6.04 -2.28
CA GLY A 40 1.94 6.04 -1.46
C GLY A 40 1.75 6.80 -0.15
N ILE A 41 2.54 6.46 0.86
CA ILE A 41 2.49 7.08 2.18
C ILE A 41 3.85 7.07 2.88
N LYS A 42 3.98 7.94 3.89
CA LYS A 42 5.14 8.04 4.76
C LYS A 42 4.95 7.23 6.04
N HIS A 43 5.90 6.35 6.32
CA HIS A 43 6.03 5.61 7.57
C HIS A 43 7.24 6.14 8.35
N ILE A 44 6.99 6.56 9.60
CA ILE A 44 8.05 7.00 10.52
C ILE A 44 8.49 5.79 11.33
N ILE A 45 9.80 5.57 11.37
CA ILE A 45 10.44 4.44 12.05
C ILE A 45 11.42 5.03 13.05
N LYS A 46 11.17 4.83 14.34
CA LYS A 46 12.11 5.23 15.39
C LYS A 46 13.07 4.08 15.61
N LEU A 47 14.36 4.29 15.30
CA LEU A 47 15.40 3.30 15.53
C LEU A 47 16.45 3.94 16.46
N ASN A 48 16.45 3.53 17.72
CA ASN A 48 17.27 4.14 18.77
C ASN A 48 17.08 5.68 18.80
N SER A 49 18.15 6.45 18.60
CA SER A 49 18.15 7.91 18.55
C SER A 49 17.87 8.49 17.15
N ASP A 50 17.77 7.63 16.14
CA ASP A 50 17.62 8.04 14.75
C ASP A 50 16.16 7.97 14.27
N ASN A 51 15.76 9.00 13.52
CA ASN A 51 14.47 9.05 12.86
C ASN A 51 14.63 8.58 11.42
N LEU A 52 14.23 7.34 11.19
CA LEU A 52 14.10 6.75 9.86
C LEU A 52 12.71 7.05 9.30
N THR A 53 12.66 7.20 7.99
CA THR A 53 11.43 7.38 7.23
C THR A 53 11.46 6.42 6.06
N LEU A 54 10.43 5.60 5.95
CA LEU A 54 10.16 4.83 4.74
C LEU A 54 9.01 5.49 3.98
N GLU A 55 9.28 5.95 2.76
CA GLU A 55 8.30 6.60 1.89
C GLU A 55 8.02 5.70 0.68
N SER A 56 6.74 5.39 0.46
CA SER A 56 6.28 4.66 -0.72
C SER A 56 5.67 5.62 -1.75
N LYS A 57 5.88 5.33 -3.03
CA LYS A 57 5.24 6.03 -4.18
C LYS A 57 4.84 5.03 -5.24
N TYR A 58 3.57 5.04 -5.62
CA TYR A 58 3.02 4.13 -6.62
C TYR A 58 2.97 4.81 -7.98
N GLN A 59 3.58 4.18 -8.98
CA GLN A 59 3.33 4.54 -10.38
C GLN A 59 2.19 3.68 -10.94
N GLN A 60 0.95 4.13 -10.67
CA GLN A 60 -0.27 3.39 -11.05
C GLN A 60 -0.47 3.28 -12.57
N PHE A 61 -0.10 4.30 -13.36
CA PHE A 61 -0.43 4.38 -14.79
C PHE A 61 0.63 3.83 -15.75
N ASN A 62 1.82 3.47 -15.26
CA ASN A 62 2.92 3.04 -16.11
C ASN A 62 3.34 1.59 -15.81
N LYS A 63 4.44 1.41 -15.06
CA LYS A 63 5.10 0.10 -14.88
C LYS A 63 4.60 -0.75 -13.71
N ARG A 64 3.58 -0.30 -12.97
CA ARG A 64 3.09 -0.97 -11.75
C ARG A 64 4.21 -1.17 -10.74
N GLU A 65 4.96 -0.11 -10.51
CA GLU A 65 6.10 -0.13 -9.62
C GLU A 65 5.77 0.66 -8.36
N ILE A 66 6.21 0.13 -7.23
CA ILE A 66 6.24 0.82 -5.95
C ILE A 66 7.68 1.24 -5.74
N LYS A 67 7.91 2.55 -5.75
CA LYS A 67 9.19 3.12 -5.41
C LYS A 67 9.22 3.33 -3.89
N LEU A 68 10.19 2.70 -3.24
CA LEU A 68 10.41 2.78 -1.80
C LEU A 68 11.71 3.54 -1.55
N GLU A 69 11.63 4.59 -0.75
CA GLU A 69 12.77 5.40 -0.33
C GLU A 69 12.90 5.32 1.19
N LEU A 70 14.03 4.78 1.65
CA LEU A 70 14.40 4.80 3.05
C LEU A 70 15.32 5.99 3.31
N LYS A 71 14.92 6.85 4.23
CA LYS A 71 15.61 8.10 4.56
C LYS A 71 15.99 8.12 6.04
N LYS A 72 17.20 8.56 6.35
CA LYS A 72 17.67 8.82 7.73
C LYS A 72 17.85 10.32 7.90
N ASN A 73 17.11 10.90 8.85
CA ASN A 73 17.16 12.35 9.12
C ASN A 73 16.97 13.18 7.83
N GLY A 74 16.07 12.75 6.94
CA GLY A 74 15.76 13.40 5.66
C GLY A 74 16.69 13.06 4.49
N LYS A 75 17.86 12.46 4.73
CA LYS A 75 18.79 12.03 3.66
C LYS A 75 18.43 10.63 3.16
N LEU A 76 18.41 10.45 1.83
CA LEU A 76 18.19 9.14 1.21
C LEU A 76 19.34 8.20 1.59
N LEU A 77 18.99 7.07 2.21
CA LEU A 77 19.92 5.98 2.47
C LEU A 77 19.84 4.94 1.37
N GLU A 78 18.63 4.50 1.06
CA GLU A 78 18.41 3.42 0.12
C GLU A 78 17.12 3.64 -0.66
N LYS A 79 17.13 3.18 -1.91
CA LYS A 79 15.98 3.21 -2.80
C LYS A 79 15.81 1.85 -3.42
N GLN A 80 14.61 1.29 -3.30
CA GLN A 80 14.22 0.07 -3.97
C GLN A 80 12.99 0.32 -4.85
N ILE A 81 12.92 -0.39 -5.99
CA ILE A 81 11.77 -0.38 -6.86
C ILE A 81 11.26 -1.81 -6.92
N VAL A 82 10.01 -2.00 -6.52
CA VAL A 82 9.39 -3.34 -6.43
C VAL A 82 8.13 -3.38 -7.28
N GLN A 83 7.88 -4.50 -7.95
CA GLN A 83 6.69 -4.62 -8.77
C GLN A 83 5.46 -4.86 -7.88
N ALA A 84 4.41 -4.09 -8.13
CA ALA A 84 3.09 -4.31 -7.54
C ALA A 84 2.52 -5.65 -8.03
N ASP A 85 1.95 -6.45 -7.13
CA ASP A 85 1.36 -7.74 -7.48
C ASP A 85 0.20 -7.58 -8.47
N LYS A 86 0.29 -8.33 -9.58
CA LYS A 86 -0.70 -8.40 -10.65
C LYS A 86 -2.08 -8.84 -10.13
N LYS A 87 -2.14 -9.66 -9.08
CA LYS A 87 -3.39 -10.16 -8.49
C LYS A 87 -4.24 -9.03 -7.91
N GLN A 88 -3.63 -7.98 -7.38
CA GLN A 88 -4.37 -6.85 -6.79
C GLN A 88 -5.34 -6.22 -7.80
N ARG A 89 -4.89 -6.02 -9.06
CA ARG A 89 -5.74 -5.46 -10.12
C ARG A 89 -6.96 -6.34 -10.41
N ILE A 90 -6.77 -7.65 -10.43
CA ILE A 90 -7.85 -8.61 -10.70
C ILE A 90 -8.90 -8.53 -9.58
N TYR A 91 -8.46 -8.48 -8.32
CA TYR A 91 -9.37 -8.29 -7.20
C TYR A 91 -10.14 -6.96 -7.30
N TRP A 92 -9.47 -5.86 -7.62
CA TRP A 92 -10.13 -4.56 -7.79
C TRP A 92 -11.11 -4.53 -8.98
N MET A 93 -10.79 -5.20 -10.08
CA MET A 93 -11.72 -5.36 -11.20
C MET A 93 -12.97 -6.13 -10.77
N LEU A 94 -12.81 -7.27 -10.10
CA LEU A 94 -13.94 -8.07 -9.61
C LEU A 94 -14.81 -7.31 -8.61
N ILE A 95 -14.18 -6.61 -7.65
CA ILE A 95 -14.89 -5.77 -6.68
C ILE A 95 -15.65 -4.67 -7.42
N GLY A 96 -15.01 -3.97 -8.34
CA GLY A 96 -15.64 -2.90 -9.12
C GLY A 96 -16.83 -3.39 -9.95
N THR A 97 -16.69 -4.53 -10.62
CA THR A 97 -17.79 -5.14 -11.39
C THR A 97 -18.95 -5.56 -10.49
N ALA A 98 -18.68 -6.26 -9.39
CA ALA A 98 -19.71 -6.68 -8.45
C ALA A 98 -20.44 -5.47 -7.84
N PHE A 99 -19.70 -4.42 -7.48
CA PHE A 99 -20.27 -3.19 -6.94
C PHE A 99 -21.12 -2.45 -7.99
N GLY A 100 -20.69 -2.43 -9.25
CA GLY A 100 -21.45 -1.84 -10.35
C GLY A 100 -22.78 -2.56 -10.61
N ILE A 101 -22.75 -3.90 -10.64
CA ILE A 101 -23.98 -4.71 -10.80
C ILE A 101 -24.91 -4.49 -9.61
N GLY A 102 -24.39 -4.57 -8.38
CA GLY A 102 -25.20 -4.36 -7.18
C GLY A 102 -25.81 -2.96 -7.11
N ALA A 103 -25.07 -1.92 -7.49
CA ALA A 103 -25.60 -0.55 -7.56
C ALA A 103 -26.69 -0.41 -8.63
N TYR A 104 -26.54 -1.05 -9.79
CA TYR A 104 -27.57 -1.05 -10.84
C TYR A 104 -28.86 -1.74 -10.38
N GLU A 105 -28.76 -2.93 -9.78
CA GLU A 105 -29.92 -3.65 -9.24
C GLU A 105 -30.61 -2.88 -8.11
N LEU A 106 -29.83 -2.27 -7.21
CA LEU A 106 -30.37 -1.43 -6.14
C LEU A 106 -31.13 -0.21 -6.71
N LEU A 107 -30.56 0.45 -7.72
CA LEU A 107 -31.21 1.58 -8.39
C LEU A 107 -32.50 1.15 -9.07
N ASN A 108 -32.51 0.04 -9.82
CA ASN A 108 -33.72 -0.50 -10.44
C ASN A 108 -34.79 -0.83 -9.38
N PHE A 109 -34.41 -1.48 -8.28
CA PHE A 109 -35.33 -1.79 -7.19
C PHE A 109 -35.92 -0.51 -6.56
N LEU A 110 -35.12 0.54 -6.39
CA LEU A 110 -35.59 1.83 -5.88
C LEU A 110 -36.52 2.53 -6.89
N PHE A 111 -36.22 2.50 -8.19
CA PHE A 111 -37.11 3.03 -9.23
C PHE A 111 -38.46 2.32 -9.23
N GLU A 112 -38.46 0.98 -9.17
CA GLU A 112 -39.69 0.18 -9.22
C GLU A 112 -40.56 0.31 -7.95
N ASN A 113 -39.96 0.42 -6.77
CA ASN A 113 -40.69 0.37 -5.50
C ASN A 113 -40.90 1.73 -4.83
N VAL A 114 -40.14 2.76 -5.19
CA VAL A 114 -40.18 4.07 -4.52
C VAL A 114 -40.79 5.17 -5.43
N ASN A 115 -41.09 4.87 -6.70
CA ASN A 115 -41.67 5.85 -7.65
C ASN A 115 -40.86 7.16 -7.69
N LEU A 116 -39.54 7.04 -7.86
CA LEU A 116 -38.66 8.16 -8.22
C LEU A 116 -38.71 8.45 -9.72
#